data_AF-A0A842Y0M2-F1
#
_entry.id   AF-A0A842Y0M2-F1
#
_cell.length_a   1.000
_cell.length_b   1.000
_cell.length_c   1.000
_cell.angle_alpha   90.00
_cell.angle_beta   90.00
_cell.angle_gamma   90.00
#
_symmetry.space_group_name_H-M   'P 1'
#
loop_
_entity.id
_entity.type
_entity.pdbx_description
1 polymer ?
#
loop_
_entity_poly.entity_id
_entity_poly.type
_entity_poly.pdbx_seq_one_letter_code
_entity_poly.pdbx_strand_id
1 'polypeptide(L)'
;MNKQESYGNTVIIGDFNSLCAEDNNRKQQKLMEEIIKSHLEITVLSMLSEKPMSGHDIIKGVFSRYMVLLSQGTIYSLLSSLKEDGMILSMSNKGDMRIKKYICAGEKIQETQEKLIEFIDTMGYFLESIKEESNVKKLPDRFR
;
A
#
# COMPACT_ATOMS: atom_id res chain seq x y z
N MET A 1 -40.39 12.65 5.71
CA MET A 1 -39.64 12.57 4.44
C MET A 1 -38.23 12.13 4.80
N ASN A 2 -37.95 10.83 4.74
CA ASN A 2 -37.20 10.12 3.68
C ASN A 2 -35.72 10.57 3.65
N LYS A 3 -34.78 9.81 4.23
CA LYS A 3 -34.15 8.52 3.82
C LYS A 3 -32.95 8.73 2.87
N GLN A 4 -31.77 8.30 3.37
CA GLN A 4 -30.61 7.67 2.70
C GLN A 4 -29.91 8.48 1.58
N GLU A 5 -28.58 8.45 1.39
CA GLU A 5 -27.63 7.34 1.20
C GLU A 5 -26.26 7.75 1.79
N SER A 6 -25.53 6.98 2.61
CA SER A 6 -24.94 5.63 2.48
C SER A 6 -23.83 5.49 1.44
N TYR A 7 -22.65 6.07 1.73
CA TYR A 7 -21.37 5.55 1.27
C TYR A 7 -20.76 4.80 2.47
N GLY A 8 -20.63 3.47 2.51
CA GLY A 8 -20.28 2.54 1.44
C GLY A 8 -18.83 2.10 1.68
N ASN A 9 -18.66 1.11 2.57
CA ASN A 9 -17.45 0.32 2.82
C ASN A 9 -16.28 0.96 3.59
N THR A 10 -16.46 1.13 4.89
CA THR A 10 -15.34 1.00 5.83
C THR A 10 -14.93 -0.47 5.87
N VAL A 11 -13.88 -0.83 5.13
CA VAL A 11 -13.14 -2.05 5.42
C VAL A 11 -12.56 -1.86 6.82
N ILE A 12 -13.20 -2.49 7.80
CA ILE A 12 -12.63 -2.72 9.12
C ILE A 12 -11.40 -3.62 8.86
N ILE A 13 -10.23 -3.02 8.68
CA ILE A 13 -8.97 -3.76 8.79
C ILE A 13 -8.87 -4.09 10.28
N GLY A 14 -9.17 -5.36 10.59
CA GLY A 14 -9.41 -5.84 11.94
C GLY A 14 -8.25 -5.57 12.90
N ASP A 15 -8.64 -5.39 14.17
CA ASP A 15 -7.76 -5.38 15.34
C ASP A 15 -6.76 -6.55 15.28
N PHE A 16 -5.48 -6.23 15.06
CA PHE A 16 -4.37 -7.14 15.23
C PHE A 16 -3.82 -7.01 16.66
N ASN A 17 -4.50 -7.59 17.65
CA ASN A 17 -4.00 -7.63 19.03
C ASN A 17 -4.08 -9.04 19.64
N SER A 18 -2.94 -9.58 20.10
CA SER A 18 -2.78 -10.34 21.36
C SER A 18 -1.40 -11.01 21.48
N LEU A 19 -0.75 -10.84 22.65
CA LEU A 19 0.65 -11.12 23.01
C LEU A 19 1.04 -12.61 23.18
N CYS A 20 0.23 -13.56 22.74
CA CYS A 20 0.65 -14.98 22.62
C CYS A 20 0.88 -15.42 21.16
N ALA A 21 0.70 -14.49 20.20
CA ALA A 21 0.86 -14.69 18.76
C ALA A 21 2.21 -14.19 18.23
N GLU A 22 3.18 -13.87 19.09
CA GLU A 22 4.35 -13.05 18.76
C GLU A 22 5.22 -13.62 17.63
N ASP A 23 5.48 -14.93 17.58
CA ASP A 23 6.34 -15.51 16.54
C ASP A 23 5.66 -15.63 15.16
N ASN A 24 4.38 -15.99 15.12
CA ASN A 24 3.61 -16.00 13.87
C ASN A 24 3.36 -14.58 13.37
N ASN A 25 3.08 -13.65 14.29
CA ASN A 25 2.93 -12.23 14.00
C ASN A 25 4.26 -11.65 13.47
N ARG A 26 5.41 -12.04 14.05
CA ARG A 26 6.73 -11.60 13.57
C ARG A 26 7.06 -12.10 12.16
N LYS A 27 6.72 -13.35 11.83
CA LYS A 27 6.89 -13.89 10.47
C LYS A 27 5.98 -13.18 9.47
N GLN A 28 4.71 -13.00 9.81
CA GLN A 28 3.75 -12.26 8.98
C GLN A 28 4.17 -10.81 8.79
N GLN A 29 4.65 -10.16 9.85
CA GLN A 29 5.14 -8.78 9.79
C GLN A 29 6.40 -8.65 8.94
N LYS A 30 7.32 -9.61 9.02
CA LYS A 30 8.49 -9.65 8.13
C LYS A 30 8.11 -9.81 6.66
N LEU A 31 7.17 -10.71 6.36
CA LEU A 31 6.64 -10.87 5.00
C LEU A 31 5.94 -9.59 4.51
N MET A 32 5.15 -8.95 5.37
CA MET A 32 4.52 -7.67 5.06
C MET A 32 5.56 -6.59 4.77
N GLU A 33 6.62 -6.51 5.58
CA GLU A 33 7.73 -5.59 5.36
C GLU A 33 8.42 -5.83 4.02
N GLU A 34 8.67 -7.09 3.65
CA GLU A 34 9.25 -7.47 2.36
C GLU A 34 8.34 -7.08 1.18
N ILE A 35 7.03 -7.34 1.28
CA ILE A 35 6.04 -6.98 0.26
C ILE A 35 5.97 -5.46 0.08
N ILE A 36 5.83 -4.70 1.17
CA ILE A 36 5.72 -3.24 1.14
C ILE A 36 7.00 -2.60 0.59
N LYS A 37 8.18 -3.10 0.99
CA LYS A 37 9.46 -2.58 0.46
C LYS A 37 9.64 -2.91 -1.02
N SER A 38 9.22 -4.09 -1.46
CA SER A 38 9.35 -4.53 -2.86
C SER A 38 8.39 -3.80 -3.79
N HIS A 39 7.22 -3.39 -3.28
CA HIS A 39 6.17 -2.71 -4.04
C HIS A 39 5.87 -1.32 -3.47
N LEU A 40 6.93 -0.63 -3.03
CA LEU A 40 6.79 0.66 -2.37
C LEU A 40 6.21 1.73 -3.31
N GLU A 41 6.58 1.68 -4.60
CA GLU A 41 6.03 2.59 -5.60
C GLU A 41 4.50 2.51 -5.67
N ILE A 42 3.96 1.30 -5.81
CA ILE A 42 2.51 1.02 -5.83
C ILE A 42 1.85 1.50 -4.53
N THR A 43 2.50 1.24 -3.40
CA THR A 43 2.00 1.68 -2.08
C THR A 43 1.91 3.21 -2.01
N VAL A 44 2.94 3.93 -2.46
CA VAL A 44 2.95 5.40 -2.45
C VAL A 44 1.97 5.99 -3.47
N LEU A 45 1.90 5.45 -4.68
CA LEU A 45 0.96 5.91 -5.72
C LEU A 45 -0.50 5.71 -5.31
N SER A 46 -0.83 4.58 -4.67
CA SER A 46 -2.19 4.35 -4.16
C SER A 46 -2.57 5.39 -3.09
N MET A 47 -1.66 5.68 -2.15
CA MET A 47 -1.87 6.71 -1.12
C MET A 47 -2.02 8.12 -1.72
N LEU A 48 -1.19 8.48 -2.71
CA LEU A 48 -1.25 9.79 -3.36
C LEU A 48 -2.45 9.96 -4.30
N SER A 49 -3.03 8.84 -4.78
CA SER A 49 -4.28 8.84 -5.54
C SER A 49 -5.49 9.15 -4.66
N GLU A 50 -5.43 8.85 -3.36
CA GLU A 50 -6.49 9.20 -2.40
C GLU A 50 -6.48 10.70 -2.08
N LYS A 51 -5.29 11.27 -1.79
CA LYS A 51 -5.14 12.68 -1.40
C LYS A 51 -3.69 13.16 -1.46
N PRO A 52 -3.45 14.49 -1.53
CA PRO A 52 -2.10 15.04 -1.41
C PRO A 52 -1.48 14.79 -0.03
N MET A 53 -0.23 14.34 0.01
CA MET A 53 0.48 14.00 1.26
C MET A 53 1.91 14.55 1.29
N SER A 54 2.42 14.91 2.47
CA SER A 54 3.87 15.14 2.65
C SER A 54 4.63 13.82 2.75
N GLY A 55 5.96 13.84 2.54
CA GLY A 55 6.80 12.64 2.72
C GLY A 55 6.66 12.03 4.13
N HIS A 56 6.49 12.87 5.15
CA HIS A 56 6.24 12.43 6.51
C HIS A 56 4.85 11.82 6.71
N ASP A 57 3.80 12.36 6.05
CA ASP A 57 2.47 11.76 6.08
C ASP A 57 2.47 10.37 5.43
N ILE A 58 3.24 10.19 4.35
CA ILE A 58 3.42 8.89 3.69
C ILE A 58 4.09 7.89 4.65
N ILE A 59 5.20 8.27 5.30
CA ILE A 59 5.89 7.41 6.29
C ILE A 59 4.91 7.00 7.40
N LYS A 60 4.17 7.96 7.96
CA LYS A 60 3.18 7.70 9.00
C LYS A 60 2.04 6.81 8.51
N GLY A 61 1.56 7.04 7.29
CA GLY A 61 0.48 6.24 6.70
C GLY A 61 0.90 4.80 6.47
N VAL A 62 2.11 4.56 5.95
CA VAL A 62 2.66 3.21 5.78
C VAL A 62 2.80 2.51 7.13
N PHE A 63 3.39 3.19 8.12
CA PHE A 63 3.54 2.62 9.46
C PHE A 63 2.18 2.29 10.09
N SER A 64 1.21 3.20 10.01
CA SER A 64 -0.11 3.00 10.60
C SER A 64 -0.92 1.90 9.92
N ARG A 65 -0.77 1.69 8.60
CA ARG A 65 -1.54 0.68 7.85
C ARG A 65 -0.89 -0.70 7.92
N TYR A 66 0.44 -0.78 7.94
CA TYR A 66 1.18 -2.04 7.71
C TYR A 66 2.17 -2.39 8.83
N MET A 67 2.35 -1.52 9.83
CA MET A 67 3.38 -1.67 10.88
C MET A 67 4.81 -1.79 10.30
N VAL A 68 5.04 -1.15 9.15
CA VAL A 68 6.33 -1.11 8.44
C VAL A 68 6.92 0.29 8.59
N LEU A 69 8.12 0.37 9.18
CA LEU A 69 8.85 1.63 9.30
C LEU A 69 9.77 1.82 8.10
N LEU A 70 9.54 2.89 7.34
CA LEU A 70 10.38 3.28 6.22
C LEU A 70 11.29 4.43 6.59
N SER A 71 12.53 4.38 6.10
CA SER A 71 13.46 5.50 6.29
C SER A 71 13.01 6.71 5.47
N GLN A 72 13.34 7.90 5.95
CA GLN A 72 13.11 9.13 5.20
C GLN A 72 13.81 9.07 3.84
N GLY A 73 15.05 8.57 3.78
CA GLY A 73 15.80 8.42 2.53
C GLY A 73 15.07 7.55 1.51
N THR A 74 14.50 6.44 1.93
CA THR A 74 13.72 5.55 1.04
C THR A 74 12.53 6.27 0.41
N ILE A 75 11.73 6.98 1.22
CA ILE A 75 10.56 7.69 0.73
C ILE A 75 10.95 8.89 -0.14
N TYR A 76 11.89 9.72 0.31
CA TYR A 76 12.24 10.92 -0.44
C TYR A 76 12.99 10.62 -1.74
N SER A 77 13.80 9.57 -1.79
CA SER A 77 14.41 9.11 -3.05
C SER A 77 13.36 8.63 -4.04
N LEU A 78 12.39 7.83 -3.59
CA LEU A 78 11.28 7.39 -4.45
C LEU A 78 10.43 8.57 -4.94
N LEU A 79 10.11 9.53 -4.06
CA LEU A 79 9.38 10.73 -4.44
C LEU A 79 10.16 11.63 -5.42
N SER A 80 11.49 11.61 -5.40
CA SER A 80 12.30 12.28 -6.42
C SER A 80 12.16 11.59 -7.77
N SER A 81 12.34 10.26 -7.80
CA SER A 81 12.19 9.44 -9.02
C SER A 81 10.82 9.65 -9.66
N LEU A 82 9.74 9.46 -8.88
CA LEU A 82 8.37 9.65 -9.39
C LEU A 82 8.09 11.07 -9.90
N LYS A 83 8.76 12.07 -9.33
CA LYS A 83 8.66 13.45 -9.82
C LYS A 83 9.42 13.64 -11.13
N GLU A 84 10.62 13.07 -11.23
CA GLU A 84 11.45 13.09 -12.44
C GLU A 84 10.74 12.37 -13.60
N ASP A 85 10.04 11.28 -13.30
CA ASP A 85 9.22 10.52 -14.26
C ASP A 85 7.88 11.22 -14.61
N GLY A 86 7.58 12.35 -13.95
CA GLY A 86 6.34 13.11 -14.16
C GLY A 86 5.08 12.48 -13.58
N MET A 87 5.20 11.38 -12.83
CA MET A 87 4.06 10.69 -12.19
C MET A 87 3.42 11.53 -11.09
N ILE A 88 4.21 12.32 -10.37
CA ILE A 88 3.73 13.15 -9.26
C ILE A 88 4.22 14.59 -9.37
N LEU A 89 3.42 15.51 -8.82
CA LEU A 89 3.75 16.92 -8.69
C LEU A 89 3.98 17.27 -7.23
N SER A 90 4.79 18.31 -7.00
CA SER A 90 5.01 18.84 -5.66
C SER A 90 4.38 20.23 -5.49
N MET A 91 3.62 20.40 -4.42
CA MET A 91 2.98 21.66 -4.04
C MET A 91 3.56 22.18 -2.73
N SER A 92 3.80 23.49 -2.67
CA SER A 92 4.07 24.23 -1.43
C SER A 92 3.02 25.33 -1.29
N ASN A 93 2.53 25.53 -0.07
CA ASN A 93 1.60 26.62 0.19
C ASN A 93 2.37 27.94 0.22
N LYS A 94 1.84 28.99 -0.43
CA LYS A 94 2.39 30.35 -0.32
C LYS A 94 2.34 30.77 1.15
N GLY A 95 3.49 30.78 1.83
CA GLY A 95 3.64 31.18 3.23
C GLY A 95 4.27 30.10 4.14
N ASP A 96 4.19 28.82 3.75
CA ASP A 96 4.85 27.73 4.47
C ASP A 96 5.64 26.85 3.49
N MET A 97 6.81 27.35 3.08
CA MET A 97 7.74 26.63 2.21
C MET A 97 8.33 25.38 2.87
N ARG A 98 8.11 25.16 4.17
CA ARG A 98 8.79 24.09 4.91
C ARG A 98 8.17 22.72 4.67
N ILE A 99 6.89 22.65 4.28
CA ILE A 99 6.19 21.38 4.07
C ILE A 99 5.81 21.22 2.60
N LYS A 100 6.53 20.32 1.93
CA LYS A 100 6.26 19.92 0.56
C LYS A 100 5.23 18.80 0.54
N LYS A 101 4.12 19.01 -0.16
CA LYS A 101 3.11 17.97 -0.43
C LYS A 101 3.28 17.45 -1.84
N TYR A 102 2.88 16.20 -2.05
CA TYR A 102 2.92 15.49 -3.31
C TYR A 102 1.51 15.07 -3.70
N ILE A 103 1.23 15.02 -5.00
CA ILE A 103 -0.04 14.56 -5.58
C ILE A 103 0.27 13.86 -6.90
N CYS A 104 -0.55 12.91 -7.34
CA CYS A 104 -0.48 12.40 -8.71
C CYS A 104 -0.66 13.54 -9.74
N ALA A 105 0.15 13.54 -10.78
CA ALA A 105 0.03 14.50 -11.88
C ALA A 105 -1.29 14.25 -12.63
N GLY A 106 -2.03 15.30 -12.97
CA GLY A 106 -3.39 15.19 -13.51
C GLY A 106 -3.44 14.37 -14.80
N GLU A 107 -2.47 14.61 -15.68
CA GLU A 107 -2.25 13.92 -16.94
C GLU A 107 -1.81 12.45 -16.78
N LYS A 108 -1.32 12.07 -15.59
CA LYS A 108 -0.89 10.72 -15.23
C LYS A 108 -1.88 9.95 -14.37
N ILE A 109 -3.04 10.51 -14.06
CA ILE A 109 -4.06 9.84 -13.21
C ILE A 109 -4.49 8.52 -13.84
N GLN A 110 -4.83 8.52 -15.14
CA GLN A 110 -5.29 7.31 -15.82
C GLN A 110 -4.22 6.22 -15.83
N GLU A 111 -2.98 6.58 -16.20
CA GLU A 111 -1.82 5.68 -16.17
C GLU A 111 -1.55 5.13 -14.77
N THR A 112 -1.69 5.96 -13.73
CA THR A 112 -1.55 5.53 -12.33
C THR A 112 -2.63 4.52 -11.97
N GLN A 113 -3.89 4.77 -12.33
CA GLN A 113 -4.99 3.85 -12.04
C GLN A 113 -4.81 2.51 -12.77
N GLU A 114 -4.43 2.55 -14.05
CA GLU A 114 -4.12 1.34 -14.84
C GLU A 114 -3.00 0.53 -14.19
N LYS A 115 -1.91 1.20 -13.77
CA LYS A 115 -0.80 0.55 -13.08
C LYS A 115 -1.23 -0.10 -11.75
N LEU A 116 -2.12 0.54 -10.99
CA LEU A 116 -2.66 -0.02 -9.75
C LEU A 116 -3.55 -1.24 -10.02
N ILE A 117 -4.43 -1.17 -11.03
CA ILE A 117 -5.33 -2.27 -11.40
C ILE A 117 -4.52 -3.46 -11.93
N GLU A 118 -3.59 -3.23 -12.86
CA GLU A 118 -2.73 -4.28 -13.42
C GLU A 118 -1.92 -4.98 -12.32
N PHE A 119 -1.41 -4.22 -11.35
CA PHE A 119 -0.72 -4.78 -10.19
C PHE A 119 -1.63 -5.67 -9.34
N ILE A 120 -2.86 -5.21 -9.04
CA ILE A 120 -3.84 -5.97 -8.25
C ILE A 120 -4.20 -7.28 -8.96
N ASP A 121 -4.51 -7.21 -10.26
CA ASP A 121 -4.92 -8.37 -11.05
C ASP A 121 -3.79 -9.39 -11.16
N THR A 122 -2.57 -8.92 -11.47
CA THR A 122 -1.38 -9.77 -11.60
C THR A 122 -1.03 -10.43 -10.27
N MET A 123 -1.03 -9.66 -9.18
CA MET A 123 -0.75 -10.21 -7.85
C MET A 123 -1.85 -11.19 -7.41
N GLY A 124 -3.11 -10.89 -7.72
CA GLY A 124 -4.25 -11.79 -7.48
C GLY A 124 -4.05 -13.14 -8.17
N TYR A 125 -3.75 -13.12 -9.46
CA TYR A 125 -3.47 -14.34 -10.24
C TYR A 125 -2.29 -15.14 -9.65
N PHE A 126 -1.20 -14.46 -9.28
CA PHE A 126 -0.04 -15.11 -8.67
C PHE A 126 -0.39 -15.81 -7.36
N LEU A 127 -1.13 -15.14 -6.49
CA LEU A 127 -1.57 -15.69 -5.20
C LEU A 127 -2.55 -16.86 -5.38
N GLU A 128 -3.45 -16.78 -6.35
CA GLU A 128 -4.36 -17.87 -6.71
C GLU A 128 -3.59 -19.10 -7.19
N SER A 129 -2.61 -18.89 -8.07
CA SER A 129 -1.71 -19.95 -8.57
C SER A 129 -0.99 -20.68 -7.43
N ILE A 130 -0.41 -19.94 -6.47
CA ILE A 130 0.24 -20.52 -5.29
C ILE A 130 -0.76 -21.32 -4.43
N LYS A 131 -1.99 -20.82 -4.29
CA LYS A 131 -3.03 -21.46 -3.49
C LYS A 131 -3.48 -22.80 -4.10
N GLU A 132 -3.58 -22.86 -5.42
CA GLU A 132 -3.91 -24.10 -6.14
C GLU A 132 -2.81 -25.15 -5.96
N GLU A 133 -1.54 -24.78 -6.17
CA GLU A 133 -0.39 -25.68 -6.01
C GLU A 133 -0.22 -26.19 -4.57
N SER A 134 -0.55 -25.37 -3.57
CA SER A 134 -0.49 -25.76 -2.16
C SER A 134 -1.66 -26.66 -1.74
N ASN A 135 -2.84 -26.54 -2.37
CA ASN A 135 -3.96 -27.46 -2.15
C ASN A 135 -3.71 -28.86 -2.71
N VAL A 136 -2.97 -29.00 -3.82
CA VAL A 136 -2.57 -30.31 -4.38
C VAL A 136 -1.62 -31.07 -3.44
N LYS A 137 -0.93 -30.38 -2.53
CA LYS A 137 0.03 -30.97 -1.57
C LYS A 137 -0.56 -31.44 -0.24
N LYS A 138 -1.88 -31.37 -0.01
CA LYS A 138 -2.49 -32.15 1.08
C LYS A 138 -2.46 -33.63 0.68
N LEU A 139 -1.44 -34.36 1.15
CA LEU A 139 -1.34 -35.81 0.96
C LEU A 139 -2.69 -36.47 1.29
N PRO A 140 -3.15 -37.44 0.49
CA PRO A 140 -4.38 -38.16 0.78
C PRO A 140 -4.27 -38.87 2.13
N ASP A 141 -5.34 -38.83 2.92
CA ASP A 141 -5.46 -39.37 4.29
C ASP A 141 -5.08 -40.86 4.45
N ARG A 142 -4.81 -41.57 3.36
CA ARG A 142 -4.36 -42.97 3.32
C ARG A 142 -2.90 -43.19 3.73
N PHE A 143 -2.25 -42.17 4.31
CA PHE A 143 -0.92 -42.26 4.92
C PHE A 143 -0.91 -41.78 6.39
N ARG A 144 -2.06 -41.69 7.06
CA ARG A 144 -2.17 -41.53 8.51
C ARG A 144 -2.44 -42.86 9.20
#